data_AF-A0A8S3IFR5-F1
#
_entry.id   AF-A0A8S3IFR5-F1
#
_cell.length_a   1.000
_cell.length_b   1.000
_cell.length_c   1.000
_cell.angle_alpha   90.00
_cell.angle_beta   90.00
_cell.angle_gamma   90.00
#
_symmetry.space_group_name_H-M   'P 1'
#
loop_
_entity.id
_entity.type
_entity.pdbx_description
1 polymer ?
#
loop_
_entity_poly.entity_id
_entity_poly.type
_entity_poly.pdbx_seq_one_letter_code
_entity_poly.pdbx_strand_id
1 'polypeptide(L)'
;MNDIISTPKSGFAPITDPNLPKNLKTTQLGNWMDTDEMLEILEKRFAGCMRGRTLYIIPYMMGPYSSPYSKIAVELTDSPYVVVSMRIMTRVGSNVFNEIKTSDGSDVVKCLHSIGVPLPTDKRVNPTWPCNPEQTLVTHFPERNEVISFGSGYGGNSLCGKKCLALRIGSSLAKREGWLAEHMLIMGVTNPEGVKKYFVAAFPSACGKTNLAMLRPVGLPGYKVECVGDDIAWMHF
;
A
#
# COMPACT_ATOMS: atom_id res chain seq x y z
N MET A 1 -13.23 -7.08 -18.41
CA MET A 1 -12.92 -6.87 -16.98
C MET A 1 -12.01 -5.64 -16.93
N ASN A 2 -12.46 -4.52 -16.35
CA ASN A 2 -11.82 -3.19 -16.51
C ASN A 2 -10.90 -2.79 -15.35
N ASP A 3 -10.77 -3.64 -14.32
CA ASP A 3 -10.02 -3.39 -13.08
C ASP A 3 -9.03 -4.55 -12.85
N ILE A 4 -7.92 -4.54 -13.59
CA ILE A 4 -6.98 -5.67 -13.69
C ILE A 4 -5.50 -5.27 -13.54
N ILE A 5 -5.20 -3.98 -13.34
CA ILE A 5 -3.84 -3.45 -13.16
C ILE A 5 -3.83 -2.34 -12.11
N SER A 6 -2.65 -2.07 -11.55
CA SER A 6 -2.41 -1.07 -10.50
C SER A 6 -2.35 0.39 -11.01
N THR A 7 -3.09 0.68 -12.07
CA THR A 7 -3.15 2.01 -12.66
C THR A 7 -4.57 2.27 -13.16
N PRO A 8 -5.24 3.34 -12.72
CA PRO A 8 -6.46 3.81 -13.40
C PRO A 8 -6.13 4.01 -14.88
N LYS A 9 -7.09 3.77 -15.79
CA LYS A 9 -6.94 4.16 -17.21
C LYS A 9 -6.61 5.65 -17.37
N SER A 10 -6.90 6.46 -16.35
CA SER A 10 -6.65 7.88 -16.27
C SER A 10 -5.25 8.24 -15.71
N GLY A 11 -4.45 7.27 -15.24
CA GLY A 11 -3.07 7.50 -14.80
C GLY A 11 -2.91 8.18 -13.43
N PHE A 12 -3.99 8.41 -12.68
CA PHE A 12 -3.97 9.22 -11.46
C PHE A 12 -3.68 8.41 -10.20
N ALA A 13 -2.44 8.49 -9.72
CA ALA A 13 -2.11 8.24 -8.32
C ALA A 13 -1.49 9.50 -7.70
N PRO A 14 -2.25 10.60 -7.55
CA PRO A 14 -1.69 11.88 -7.15
C PRO A 14 -1.21 11.86 -5.70
N ILE A 15 -0.10 12.55 -5.48
CA ILE A 15 0.31 13.02 -4.15
C ILE A 15 -0.21 14.44 -3.97
N THR A 16 -0.67 14.74 -2.77
CA THR A 16 -0.96 16.11 -2.35
C THR A 16 0.16 16.57 -1.44
N ASP A 17 0.78 17.70 -1.79
CA ASP A 17 1.79 18.34 -0.96
C ASP A 17 1.59 19.86 -1.11
N PRO A 18 1.21 20.57 -0.04
CA PRO A 18 0.94 22.01 -0.10
C PRO A 18 2.22 22.83 -0.33
N ASN A 19 3.41 22.25 -0.15
CA ASN A 19 4.68 22.92 -0.37
C ASN A 19 5.15 22.85 -1.82
N LEU A 20 4.47 22.09 -2.67
CA LEU A 20 4.81 21.93 -4.07
C LEU A 20 4.13 23.02 -4.96
N PRO A 21 4.79 23.48 -6.03
CA PRO A 21 4.22 24.49 -6.93
C PRO A 21 2.88 24.06 -7.55
N LYS A 22 1.87 24.95 -7.51
CA LYS A 22 0.51 24.67 -8.00
C LYS A 22 0.39 24.34 -9.49
N ASN A 23 1.45 24.56 -10.27
CA ASN A 23 1.50 24.33 -11.71
C ASN A 23 2.31 23.09 -12.10
N LEU A 24 2.57 22.18 -11.15
CA LEU A 24 3.26 20.92 -11.44
C LEU A 24 2.46 20.08 -12.44
N LYS A 25 3.05 19.90 -13.62
CA LYS A 25 2.52 18.98 -14.63
C LYS A 25 2.74 17.54 -14.17
N THR A 26 1.87 16.63 -14.62
CA THR A 26 2.14 15.19 -14.60
C THR A 26 3.55 14.91 -15.14
N THR A 27 4.33 14.17 -14.36
CA THR A 27 5.69 13.76 -14.74
C THR A 27 5.79 12.24 -14.77
N GLN A 28 6.89 11.73 -15.32
CA GLN A 28 7.23 10.31 -15.22
C GLN A 28 7.57 9.87 -13.78
N LEU A 29 7.84 10.81 -12.88
CA LEU A 29 8.21 10.55 -11.49
C LEU A 29 7.01 10.61 -10.52
N GLY A 30 5.87 11.09 -10.98
CA GLY A 30 4.67 11.20 -10.17
C GLY A 30 3.65 12.20 -10.72
N ASN A 31 2.45 12.10 -10.16
CA ASN A 31 1.36 13.04 -10.39
C ASN A 31 1.12 13.84 -9.12
N TRP A 32 0.83 15.13 -9.29
CA TRP A 32 0.45 16.02 -8.20
C TRP A 32 -0.92 16.64 -8.52
N MET A 33 -1.68 16.95 -7.47
CA MET A 33 -2.90 17.75 -7.54
C MET A 33 -2.99 18.63 -6.30
N ASP A 34 -3.58 19.81 -6.44
CA ASP A 34 -3.84 20.70 -5.31
C ASP A 34 -4.70 20.00 -4.25
N THR A 35 -4.41 20.28 -2.97
CA THR A 35 -5.06 19.59 -1.85
C THR A 35 -6.55 19.90 -1.79
N ASP A 36 -6.94 21.15 -2.04
CA ASP A 36 -8.34 21.57 -1.92
C ASP A 36 -9.16 21.01 -3.08
N GLU A 37 -8.63 21.10 -4.31
CA GLU A 37 -9.24 20.48 -5.50
C GLU A 37 -9.43 18.97 -5.31
N MET A 38 -8.43 18.30 -4.73
CA MET A 38 -8.49 16.88 -4.44
C MET A 38 -9.57 16.54 -3.43
N LEU A 39 -9.68 17.31 -2.35
CA LEU A 39 -10.70 17.08 -1.31
C LEU A 39 -12.11 17.26 -1.88
N GLU A 40 -12.36 18.26 -2.73
CA GLU A 40 -13.65 18.42 -3.40
C GLU A 40 -14.01 17.23 -4.30
N ILE A 41 -13.03 16.68 -5.03
CA ILE A 41 -13.23 15.49 -5.87
C ILE A 41 -13.58 14.28 -5.00
N LEU A 42 -12.86 14.09 -3.90
CA LEU A 42 -13.06 12.97 -2.99
C LEU A 42 -14.40 13.06 -2.27
N GLU A 43 -14.80 14.24 -1.79
CA GLU A 43 -16.10 14.45 -1.14
C GLU A 43 -17.24 14.00 -2.04
N LYS A 44 -17.23 14.44 -3.31
CA LYS A 44 -18.24 14.05 -4.32
C LYS A 44 -18.27 12.54 -4.57
N ARG A 45 -17.11 11.86 -4.54
CA ARG A 45 -17.02 10.41 -4.79
C ARG A 45 -17.46 9.58 -3.59
N PHE A 46 -17.08 9.99 -2.38
CA PHE A 46 -17.32 9.21 -1.17
C PHE A 46 -18.71 9.41 -0.57
N ALA A 47 -19.41 10.50 -0.91
CA ALA A 47 -20.78 10.74 -0.47
C ALA A 47 -21.71 9.56 -0.82
N GLY A 48 -22.10 8.79 0.20
CA GLY A 48 -23.00 7.64 0.05
C GLY A 48 -22.42 6.44 -0.70
N CYS A 49 -21.12 6.39 -0.98
CA CYS A 49 -20.50 5.37 -1.83
C CYS A 49 -20.65 3.92 -1.32
N MET A 50 -20.77 3.74 -0.01
CA MET A 50 -20.95 2.44 0.65
C MET A 50 -22.42 2.13 1.02
N ARG A 51 -23.40 2.89 0.51
CA ARG A 51 -24.82 2.67 0.83
C ARG A 51 -25.19 1.22 0.53
N GLY A 52 -25.87 0.57 1.47
CA GLY A 52 -26.28 -0.84 1.33
C GLY A 52 -25.12 -1.86 1.37
N ARG A 53 -23.91 -1.44 1.76
CA ARG A 53 -22.74 -2.31 1.97
C ARG A 53 -22.24 -2.23 3.41
N THR A 54 -21.53 -3.27 3.82
CA THR A 54 -20.82 -3.29 5.10
C THR A 54 -19.53 -2.49 4.98
N LEU A 55 -19.32 -1.55 5.89
CA LEU A 55 -18.02 -0.94 6.13
C LEU A 55 -17.22 -1.85 7.08
N TYR A 56 -16.10 -2.39 6.59
CA TYR A 56 -15.14 -3.15 7.39
C TYR A 56 -14.07 -2.22 7.92
N ILE A 57 -13.65 -2.47 9.17
CA ILE A 57 -12.52 -1.79 9.81
C ILE A 57 -11.39 -2.81 9.96
N ILE A 58 -10.26 -2.55 9.31
CA ILE A 58 -9.10 -3.43 9.29
C ILE A 58 -7.93 -2.71 9.98
N PRO A 59 -7.74 -2.90 11.30
CA PRO A 59 -6.49 -2.50 11.93
C PRO A 59 -5.38 -3.48 11.52
N TYR A 60 -4.25 -2.95 11.06
CA TYR A 60 -3.12 -3.77 10.66
C TYR A 60 -1.78 -3.13 11.05
N MET A 61 -0.78 -4.00 11.19
CA MET A 61 0.60 -3.61 11.43
C MET A 61 1.49 -3.97 10.22
N MET A 62 2.32 -3.00 9.83
CA MET A 62 3.37 -3.17 8.83
C MET A 62 4.69 -3.47 9.54
N GLY A 63 5.15 -4.71 9.41
CA GLY A 63 6.31 -5.23 10.13
C GLY A 63 5.93 -6.26 11.20
N PRO A 64 6.92 -6.87 11.88
CA PRO A 64 6.68 -7.79 13.00
C PRO A 64 6.02 -7.09 14.18
N TYR A 65 5.21 -7.82 14.96
CA TYR A 65 4.82 -7.35 16.30
C TYR A 65 6.07 -7.05 17.13
N SER A 66 5.99 -6.07 18.03
CA SER A 66 7.08 -5.59 18.90
C SER A 66 8.34 -5.04 18.21
N SER A 67 8.39 -4.95 16.88
CA SER A 67 9.49 -4.26 16.20
C SER A 67 9.32 -2.74 16.38
N PRO A 68 10.35 -2.01 16.86
CA PRO A 68 10.28 -0.55 17.01
C PRO A 68 10.16 0.17 15.65
N TYR A 69 10.44 -0.53 14.55
CA TYR A 69 10.33 -0.03 13.18
C TYR A 69 8.97 -0.30 12.53
N SER A 70 8.07 -1.00 13.23
CA SER A 70 6.74 -1.29 12.70
C SER A 70 5.88 -0.04 12.69
N LYS A 71 4.98 0.04 11.71
CA LYS A 71 3.98 1.13 11.63
C LYS A 71 2.58 0.56 11.74
N ILE A 72 1.70 1.32 12.39
CA ILE A 72 0.31 0.96 12.63
C ILE A 72 -0.56 1.69 11.61
N ALA A 73 -1.58 1.01 11.12
CA ALA A 73 -2.53 1.59 10.20
C ALA A 73 -3.93 1.01 10.37
N VAL A 74 -4.93 1.76 9.91
CA VAL A 74 -6.33 1.31 9.87
C VAL A 74 -6.87 1.54 8.47
N GLU A 75 -7.39 0.47 7.86
CA GLU A 75 -8.06 0.53 6.56
C GLU A 75 -9.56 0.33 6.70
N LEU A 76 -10.31 1.30 6.18
CA LEU A 76 -11.76 1.27 6.02
C LEU A 76 -12.10 0.81 4.60
N THR A 77 -12.91 -0.23 4.44
CA THR A 77 -13.25 -0.78 3.12
C THR A 77 -14.65 -1.36 3.06
N ASP A 78 -15.30 -1.28 1.90
CA ASP A 78 -16.57 -1.95 1.59
C ASP A 78 -16.40 -3.27 0.82
N SER A 79 -15.16 -3.78 0.73
CA SER A 79 -14.82 -4.97 -0.05
C SER A 79 -14.33 -6.13 0.83
N PRO A 80 -15.07 -7.25 0.91
CA PRO A 80 -14.62 -8.46 1.59
C PRO A 80 -13.33 -9.04 0.99
N TYR A 81 -13.11 -8.89 -0.33
CA TYR A 81 -11.87 -9.31 -1.00
C TYR A 81 -10.64 -8.59 -0.44
N VAL A 82 -10.78 -7.29 -0.17
CA VAL A 82 -9.73 -6.48 0.44
C VAL A 82 -9.44 -6.95 1.86
N VAL A 83 -10.48 -7.23 2.66
CA VAL A 83 -10.33 -7.75 4.03
C VAL A 83 -9.49 -9.02 4.07
N VAL A 84 -9.84 -10.03 3.26
CA VAL A 84 -9.12 -11.32 3.27
C VAL A 84 -7.70 -11.18 2.74
N SER A 85 -7.49 -10.32 1.74
CA SER A 85 -6.17 -10.08 1.16
C SER A 85 -5.26 -9.31 2.12
N MET A 86 -5.77 -8.30 2.81
CA MET A 86 -5.04 -7.56 3.83
C MET A 86 -4.62 -8.48 4.99
N ARG A 87 -5.46 -9.44 5.39
CA ARG A 87 -5.12 -10.44 6.41
C ARG A 87 -3.94 -11.35 6.02
N ILE A 88 -3.74 -11.60 4.73
CA ILE A 88 -2.58 -12.36 4.22
C ILE A 88 -1.34 -11.46 4.16
N MET A 89 -1.50 -10.25 3.62
CA MET A 89 -0.38 -9.36 3.31
C MET A 89 0.16 -8.59 4.51
N THR A 90 -0.63 -8.47 5.57
CA THR A 90 -0.31 -7.66 6.76
C THR A 90 -0.65 -8.41 8.03
N ARG A 91 -0.25 -7.87 9.19
CA ARG A 91 -0.60 -8.44 10.49
C ARG A 91 -1.91 -7.82 10.96
N VAL A 92 -3.02 -8.50 10.72
CA VAL A 92 -4.35 -8.13 11.21
C VAL A 92 -4.65 -8.93 12.47
N GLY A 93 -5.08 -8.27 13.55
CA GLY A 93 -5.46 -8.99 14.77
C GLY A 93 -5.74 -8.08 15.97
N SER A 94 -6.24 -8.69 17.04
CA SER A 94 -6.55 -8.01 18.31
C SER A 94 -5.35 -7.27 18.90
N ASN A 95 -4.13 -7.79 18.69
CA ASN A 95 -2.91 -7.18 19.20
C ASN A 95 -2.65 -5.80 18.61
N VAL A 96 -3.08 -5.53 17.37
CA VAL A 96 -2.93 -4.21 16.76
C VAL A 96 -3.75 -3.16 17.52
N PHE A 97 -4.91 -3.53 18.07
CA PHE A 97 -5.69 -2.60 18.89
C PHE A 97 -4.99 -2.21 20.19
N ASN A 98 -4.16 -3.08 20.77
CA ASN A 98 -3.40 -2.74 21.97
C ASN A 98 -2.36 -1.68 21.65
N GLU A 99 -1.67 -1.84 20.51
CA GLU A 99 -0.69 -0.87 20.02
C GLU A 99 -1.34 0.48 19.66
N ILE A 100 -2.53 0.46 19.04
CA ILE A 100 -3.33 1.67 18.78
C ILE A 100 -3.70 2.38 20.10
N LYS A 101 -4.07 1.64 21.14
CA LYS A 101 -4.47 2.23 22.44
C LYS A 101 -3.32 2.90 23.18
N THR A 102 -2.08 2.45 22.95
CA THR A 102 -0.88 3.05 23.55
C THR A 102 -0.36 4.25 22.76
N SER A 103 -0.87 4.45 21.55
CA SER A 103 -0.58 5.59 20.68
C SER A 103 -1.52 6.78 20.98
N ASP A 104 -1.04 8.00 20.73
CA ASP A 104 -1.86 9.22 20.75
C ASP A 104 -2.65 9.43 19.44
N GLY A 105 -2.56 8.47 18.51
CA GLY A 105 -3.17 8.45 17.18
C GLY A 105 -2.35 9.15 16.10
N SER A 106 -1.27 9.87 16.43
CA SER A 106 -0.50 10.67 15.46
C SER A 106 0.36 9.83 14.51
N ASP A 107 0.77 8.64 14.95
CA ASP A 107 1.58 7.67 14.21
C ASP A 107 0.74 6.67 13.39
N VAL A 108 -0.59 6.69 13.54
CA VAL A 108 -1.50 5.79 12.84
C VAL A 108 -1.77 6.29 11.42
N VAL A 109 -1.41 5.46 10.44
CA VAL A 109 -1.75 5.74 9.05
C VAL A 109 -3.22 5.41 8.80
N LYS A 110 -3.96 6.39 8.28
CA LYS A 110 -5.38 6.27 7.94
C LYS A 110 -5.53 5.87 6.48
N CYS A 111 -6.27 4.80 6.22
CA CYS A 111 -6.55 4.32 4.88
C CYS A 111 -8.07 4.25 4.67
N LEU A 112 -8.59 4.96 3.68
CA LEU A 112 -9.99 4.92 3.30
C LEU A 112 -10.11 4.35 1.89
N HIS A 113 -10.84 3.25 1.75
CA HIS A 113 -11.05 2.58 0.48
C HIS A 113 -12.55 2.36 0.22
N SER A 114 -12.99 2.58 -1.01
CA SER A 114 -14.29 2.09 -1.49
C SER A 114 -14.19 1.62 -2.93
N ILE A 115 -14.88 0.53 -3.26
CA ILE A 115 -15.08 0.11 -4.67
C ILE A 115 -15.97 1.07 -5.47
N GLY A 116 -16.68 1.98 -4.80
CA GLY A 116 -17.45 3.06 -5.43
C GLY A 116 -18.74 2.60 -6.13
N VAL A 117 -19.41 1.57 -5.60
CA VAL A 117 -20.63 0.97 -6.17
C VAL A 117 -21.72 0.82 -5.11
N PRO A 118 -22.43 1.90 -4.72
CA PRO A 118 -23.50 1.82 -3.72
C PRO A 118 -24.67 0.94 -4.17
N LEU A 119 -25.45 0.43 -3.22
CA LEU A 119 -26.64 -0.40 -3.45
C LEU A 119 -27.93 0.31 -3.02
N PRO A 120 -29.02 0.20 -3.80
CA PRO A 120 -29.06 -0.35 -5.17
C PRO A 120 -28.24 0.53 -6.14
N THR A 121 -27.67 -0.10 -7.19
CA THR A 121 -26.94 0.60 -8.26
C THR A 121 -27.77 0.59 -9.54
N ASP A 122 -27.83 1.73 -10.22
CA ASP A 122 -28.37 1.88 -11.58
C ASP A 122 -27.34 1.48 -12.66
N LYS A 123 -26.05 1.54 -12.33
CA LYS A 123 -24.96 1.13 -13.22
C LYS A 123 -24.92 -0.40 -13.37
N ARG A 124 -24.73 -0.85 -14.62
CA ARG A 124 -24.43 -2.25 -14.93
C ARG A 124 -23.00 -2.58 -14.47
N VAL A 125 -22.90 -3.31 -13.36
CA VAL A 125 -21.63 -3.77 -12.78
C VAL A 125 -21.52 -5.29 -12.82
N ASN A 126 -20.29 -5.82 -12.84
CA ASN A 126 -20.08 -7.25 -12.65
C ASN A 126 -20.39 -7.60 -11.18
N PRO A 127 -21.36 -8.48 -10.88
CA PRO A 127 -21.71 -8.80 -9.50
C PRO A 127 -20.59 -9.50 -8.73
N THR A 128 -19.68 -10.21 -9.41
CA THR A 128 -18.54 -10.88 -8.77
C THR A 128 -17.31 -9.99 -8.62
N TRP A 129 -17.28 -8.85 -9.32
CA TRP A 129 -16.18 -7.88 -9.25
C TRP A 129 -16.73 -6.45 -9.39
N PRO A 130 -17.40 -5.92 -8.35
CA PRO A 130 -17.91 -4.56 -8.37
C PRO A 130 -16.75 -3.55 -8.32
N CYS A 131 -16.74 -2.60 -9.25
CA CYS A 131 -15.75 -1.53 -9.37
C CYS A 131 -16.36 -0.33 -10.11
N ASN A 132 -15.71 0.84 -10.03
CA ASN A 132 -16.06 2.08 -10.74
C ASN A 132 -14.83 2.59 -11.52
N PRO A 133 -14.50 1.97 -12.66
CA PRO A 133 -13.29 2.26 -13.43
C PRO A 133 -13.20 3.70 -13.93
N GLU A 134 -14.34 4.33 -14.22
CA GLU A 134 -14.41 5.70 -14.74
C GLU A 134 -13.98 6.73 -13.69
N GLN A 135 -14.17 6.41 -12.41
CA GLN A 135 -13.84 7.27 -11.28
C GLN A 135 -12.73 6.69 -10.41
N THR A 136 -11.94 5.72 -10.89
CA THR A 136 -10.83 5.20 -10.09
C THR A 136 -9.81 6.30 -9.75
N LEU A 137 -9.43 6.39 -8.48
CA LEU A 137 -8.43 7.34 -7.99
C LEU A 137 -7.78 6.82 -6.71
N VAL A 138 -6.46 6.92 -6.64
CA VAL A 138 -5.66 6.49 -5.47
C VAL A 138 -4.77 7.64 -5.02
N THR A 139 -5.20 8.35 -3.99
CA THR A 139 -4.57 9.60 -3.52
C THR A 139 -3.81 9.38 -2.23
N HIS A 140 -2.70 10.11 -2.07
CA HIS A 140 -1.83 10.06 -0.89
C HIS A 140 -1.68 11.47 -0.31
N PHE A 141 -1.81 11.59 1.01
CA PHE A 141 -1.64 12.81 1.79
C PHE A 141 -0.54 12.56 2.85
N PRO A 142 0.75 12.72 2.50
CA PRO A 142 1.87 12.41 3.39
C PRO A 142 1.89 13.23 4.69
N GLU A 143 1.45 14.49 4.64
CA GLU A 143 1.37 15.37 5.81
C GLU A 143 0.27 14.95 6.80
N ARG A 144 -0.74 14.21 6.32
CA ARG A 144 -1.87 13.73 7.12
C ARG A 144 -1.78 12.24 7.48
N ASN A 145 -0.72 11.56 7.04
CA ASN A 145 -0.58 10.11 7.08
C ASN A 145 -1.83 9.41 6.54
N GLU A 146 -2.34 9.87 5.39
CA GLU A 146 -3.61 9.43 4.81
C GLU A 146 -3.45 8.85 3.41
N VAL A 147 -4.15 7.74 3.16
CA VAL A 147 -4.35 7.13 1.84
C VAL A 147 -5.84 7.08 1.59
N ILE A 148 -6.28 7.59 0.44
CA ILE A 148 -7.70 7.56 0.04
C ILE A 148 -7.81 6.94 -1.35
N SER A 149 -8.50 5.81 -1.46
CA SER A 149 -8.65 5.03 -2.68
C SER A 149 -10.11 4.81 -3.03
N PHE A 150 -10.48 5.07 -4.28
CA PHE A 150 -11.83 4.93 -4.77
C PHE A 150 -11.88 4.18 -6.09
N GLY A 151 -12.91 3.34 -6.27
CA GLY A 151 -13.33 2.80 -7.56
C GLY A 151 -12.64 1.52 -8.03
N SER A 152 -11.61 1.02 -7.35
CA SER A 152 -10.87 -0.19 -7.74
C SER A 152 -10.74 -1.16 -6.57
N GLY A 153 -11.10 -2.42 -6.78
CA GLY A 153 -10.89 -3.49 -5.80
C GLY A 153 -9.54 -4.19 -5.97
N TYR A 154 -8.75 -3.81 -6.98
CA TYR A 154 -7.59 -4.57 -7.45
C TYR A 154 -6.30 -4.24 -6.70
N GLY A 155 -5.71 -5.24 -6.06
CA GLY A 155 -4.30 -5.28 -5.66
C GLY A 155 -3.75 -3.98 -5.07
N GLY A 156 -2.78 -3.37 -5.75
CA GLY A 156 -2.09 -2.16 -5.27
C GLY A 156 -2.96 -0.90 -5.17
N ASN A 157 -4.16 -0.89 -5.75
CA ASN A 157 -5.11 0.22 -5.61
C ASN A 157 -5.94 0.10 -4.34
N SER A 158 -6.24 -1.13 -3.91
CA SER A 158 -7.13 -1.40 -2.78
C SER A 158 -6.39 -1.78 -1.51
N LEU A 159 -5.32 -2.59 -1.60
CA LEU A 159 -4.52 -3.04 -0.47
C LEU A 159 -3.59 -1.91 0.00
N CYS A 160 -4.09 -1.01 0.83
CA CYS A 160 -3.41 0.24 1.17
C CYS A 160 -2.06 -0.01 1.84
N GLY A 161 -1.93 -1.10 2.61
CA GLY A 161 -0.68 -1.52 3.23
C GLY A 161 0.47 -1.76 2.24
N LYS A 162 0.20 -2.17 0.99
CA LYS A 162 1.24 -2.64 0.06
C LYS A 162 2.06 -1.50 -0.56
N LYS A 163 1.53 -0.80 -1.58
CA LYS A 163 2.28 0.23 -2.31
C LYS A 163 2.02 1.63 -1.74
N CYS A 164 0.77 1.90 -1.36
CA CYS A 164 0.35 3.23 -0.90
C CYS A 164 1.01 3.58 0.43
N LEU A 165 0.89 2.70 1.43
CA LEU A 165 1.58 2.87 2.70
C LEU A 165 3.06 2.52 2.57
N ALA A 166 3.42 1.26 2.28
CA ALA A 166 4.80 0.83 2.51
C ALA A 166 5.87 1.54 1.68
N LEU A 167 5.50 2.16 0.55
CA LEU A 167 6.43 2.93 -0.29
C LEU A 167 6.10 4.42 -0.34
N ARG A 168 4.87 4.82 -0.69
CA ARG A 168 4.59 6.25 -0.93
C ARG A 168 4.50 7.05 0.37
N ILE A 169 3.65 6.65 1.30
CA ILE A 169 3.62 7.26 2.65
C ILE A 169 4.89 6.89 3.41
N GLY A 170 5.35 5.65 3.28
CA GLY A 170 6.55 5.12 3.91
C GLY A 170 7.80 5.94 3.60
N SER A 171 8.05 6.29 2.33
CA SER A 171 9.21 7.12 1.95
C SER A 171 9.14 8.54 2.51
N SER A 172 7.93 9.10 2.65
CA SER A 172 7.74 10.41 3.27
C SER A 172 8.00 10.35 4.77
N LEU A 173 7.52 9.31 5.46
CA LEU A 173 7.84 9.04 6.86
C LEU A 173 9.34 8.82 7.05
N ALA A 174 9.95 7.99 6.20
CA ALA A 174 11.37 7.66 6.22
C ALA A 174 12.25 8.90 6.09
N LYS A 175 11.91 9.81 5.17
CA LYS A 175 12.57 11.11 5.03
C LYS A 175 12.46 11.98 6.29
N ARG A 176 11.28 12.02 6.93
CA ARG A 176 11.06 12.82 8.15
C ARG A 176 11.77 12.25 9.38
N GLU A 177 11.85 10.93 9.48
CA GLU A 177 12.30 10.21 10.66
C GLU A 177 13.74 9.66 10.54
N GLY A 178 14.41 9.83 9.40
CA GLY A 178 15.82 9.47 9.20
C GLY A 178 16.08 8.00 8.86
N TRP A 179 15.20 7.36 8.11
CA TRP A 179 15.34 5.97 7.64
C TRP A 179 14.99 5.84 6.15
N LEU A 180 14.96 4.61 5.61
CA LEU A 180 14.70 4.36 4.18
C LEU A 180 13.53 3.39 3.95
N ALA A 181 12.60 3.76 3.07
CA ALA A 181 11.50 2.90 2.63
C ALA A 181 11.64 2.61 1.13
N GLU A 182 12.09 1.41 0.78
CA GLU A 182 12.60 1.11 -0.55
C GLU A 182 11.88 -0.05 -1.25
N HIS A 183 11.83 0.04 -2.59
CA HIS A 183 11.30 -1.02 -3.45
C HIS A 183 12.34 -2.12 -3.68
N MET A 184 12.71 -2.81 -2.59
CA MET A 184 13.79 -3.80 -2.55
C MET A 184 13.33 -5.14 -1.99
N LEU A 185 13.90 -6.22 -2.51
CA LEU A 185 13.90 -7.52 -1.81
C LEU A 185 14.92 -7.50 -0.65
N ILE A 186 14.76 -8.45 0.27
CA ILE A 186 15.73 -8.78 1.33
C ILE A 186 15.97 -10.29 1.30
N MET A 187 17.23 -10.70 1.17
CA MET A 187 17.62 -12.10 1.18
C MET A 187 18.82 -12.36 2.09
N GLY A 188 18.83 -13.50 2.77
CA GLY A 188 19.99 -14.03 3.46
C GLY A 188 20.72 -15.04 2.57
N VAL A 189 22.03 -14.87 2.39
CA VAL A 189 22.90 -15.82 1.68
C VAL A 189 23.91 -16.38 2.65
N THR A 190 23.97 -17.70 2.74
CA THR A 190 24.97 -18.44 3.52
C THR A 190 25.93 -19.11 2.55
N ASN A 191 27.23 -18.87 2.70
CA ASN A 191 28.27 -19.50 1.90
C ASN A 191 28.59 -20.93 2.40
N PRO A 192 29.40 -21.73 1.67
CA PRO A 192 29.76 -23.09 2.09
C PRO A 192 30.48 -23.17 3.43
N GLU A 193 31.15 -22.10 3.87
CA GLU A 193 31.80 -22.00 5.17
C GLU A 193 30.82 -21.67 6.31
N GLY A 194 29.52 -21.52 6.03
CA GLY A 194 28.48 -21.24 7.02
C GLY A 194 28.34 -19.75 7.39
N VAL A 195 29.07 -18.85 6.73
CA VAL A 195 28.97 -17.40 6.94
C VAL A 195 27.72 -16.86 6.25
N LYS A 196 26.82 -16.27 7.03
CA LYS A 196 25.57 -15.66 6.54
C LYS A 196 25.71 -14.14 6.40
N LYS A 197 25.27 -13.60 5.27
CA LYS A 197 25.14 -12.16 5.01
C LYS A 197 23.77 -11.84 4.45
N TYR A 198 23.30 -10.62 4.68
CA TYR A 198 22.02 -10.12 4.16
C TYR A 198 22.26 -9.12 3.05
N PHE A 199 21.42 -9.19 2.03
CA PHE A 199 21.48 -8.34 0.85
C PHE A 199 20.11 -7.75 0.55
N VAL A 200 20.11 -6.52 0.05
CA VAL A 200 18.95 -5.87 -0.53
C VAL A 200 19.18 -5.60 -2.01
N ALA A 201 18.14 -5.68 -2.84
CA ALA A 201 18.24 -5.39 -4.27
C ALA A 201 16.95 -4.77 -4.82
N ALA A 202 17.10 -3.67 -5.55
CA ALA A 202 16.00 -3.00 -6.26
C ALA A 202 16.04 -3.38 -7.75
N PHE A 203 14.97 -4.03 -8.22
CA PHE A 203 14.69 -4.17 -9.66
C PHE A 203 13.32 -3.56 -9.96
N PRO A 204 13.07 -3.07 -11.19
CA PRO A 204 11.74 -2.64 -11.59
C PRO A 204 10.68 -3.76 -11.43
N SER A 205 9.40 -3.39 -11.51
CA SER A 205 8.32 -4.38 -11.48
C SER A 205 8.49 -5.41 -12.60
N ALA A 206 8.15 -6.67 -12.32
CA ALA A 206 8.30 -7.80 -13.24
C ALA A 206 9.74 -8.11 -13.73
N CYS A 207 10.78 -7.53 -13.12
CA CYS A 207 12.19 -7.79 -13.47
C CYS A 207 12.90 -8.81 -12.55
N GLY A 208 12.18 -9.75 -11.94
CA GLY A 208 12.79 -10.90 -11.25
C GLY A 208 13.17 -10.73 -9.77
N LYS A 209 12.65 -9.72 -9.05
CA LYS A 209 12.88 -9.59 -7.59
C LYS A 209 12.47 -10.85 -6.84
N THR A 210 11.25 -11.33 -7.05
CA THR A 210 10.74 -12.56 -6.42
C THR A 210 11.59 -13.77 -6.78
N ASN A 211 12.04 -13.88 -8.03
CA ASN A 211 12.92 -14.98 -8.46
C ASN A 211 14.26 -14.96 -7.72
N LEU A 212 14.87 -13.78 -7.53
CA LEU A 212 16.14 -13.66 -6.81
C LEU A 212 15.97 -13.89 -5.31
N ALA A 213 14.93 -13.33 -4.69
CA ALA A 213 14.66 -13.47 -3.26
C ALA A 213 14.41 -14.93 -2.86
N MET A 214 13.83 -15.73 -3.77
CA MET A 214 13.52 -17.16 -3.58
C MET A 214 14.42 -18.08 -4.40
N LEU A 215 15.61 -17.60 -4.79
CA LEU A 215 16.55 -18.33 -5.64
C LEU A 215 16.92 -19.69 -5.02
N ARG A 216 16.86 -20.75 -5.82
CA ARG A 216 17.50 -22.02 -5.50
C ARG A 216 18.90 -22.01 -6.12
N PRO A 217 19.98 -22.13 -5.34
CA PRO A 217 21.37 -22.01 -5.84
C PRO A 217 21.82 -23.29 -6.57
N VAL A 218 21.13 -23.64 -7.66
CA VAL A 218 21.47 -24.80 -8.50
C VAL A 218 22.83 -24.60 -9.13
N GLY A 219 23.72 -25.60 -8.99
CA GLY A 219 25.09 -25.52 -9.51
C GLY A 219 26.09 -24.80 -8.59
N LEU A 220 25.67 -24.37 -7.40
CA LEU A 220 26.55 -23.77 -6.38
C LEU A 220 26.48 -24.58 -5.06
N PRO A 221 27.15 -25.75 -4.97
CA PRO A 221 27.11 -26.59 -3.77
C PRO A 221 27.53 -25.84 -2.51
N GLY A 222 26.83 -26.09 -1.40
CA GLY A 222 27.10 -25.45 -0.10
C GLY A 222 26.49 -24.06 0.08
N TYR A 223 26.02 -23.39 -0.98
CA TYR A 223 25.29 -22.13 -0.85
C TYR A 223 23.84 -22.37 -0.43
N LYS A 224 23.33 -21.49 0.45
CA LYS A 224 21.93 -21.43 0.85
C LYS A 224 21.38 -20.02 0.72
N VAL A 225 20.18 -19.90 0.17
CA VAL A 225 19.44 -18.63 0.07
C VAL A 225 18.15 -18.74 0.88
N GLU A 226 17.86 -17.70 1.66
CA GLU A 226 16.64 -17.57 2.47
C GLU A 226 15.94 -16.24 2.18
N CYS A 227 14.66 -16.30 1.84
CA CYS A 227 13.85 -15.12 1.59
C CYS A 227 13.41 -14.47 2.91
N VAL A 228 13.71 -13.17 3.08
CA VAL A 228 13.13 -12.35 4.16
C VAL A 228 11.95 -11.54 3.61
N GLY A 229 12.08 -10.99 2.40
CA GLY A 229 11.02 -10.30 1.68
C GLY A 229 11.39 -10.09 0.22
N ASP A 230 10.42 -9.92 -0.67
CA ASP A 230 10.66 -9.89 -2.13
C ASP A 230 10.23 -8.58 -2.83
N ASP A 231 9.70 -7.61 -2.09
CA ASP A 231 9.11 -6.41 -2.68
C ASP A 231 9.45 -5.12 -1.94
N ILE A 232 9.42 -5.08 -0.61
CA ILE A 232 9.61 -3.84 0.17
C ILE A 232 10.61 -4.07 1.31
N ALA A 233 11.52 -3.10 1.49
CA ALA A 233 12.47 -3.06 2.60
C ALA A 233 12.38 -1.72 3.34
N TRP A 234 12.25 -1.78 4.67
CA TRP A 234 12.42 -0.64 5.55
C TRP A 234 13.75 -0.79 6.30
N MET A 235 14.63 0.20 6.20
CA MET A 235 16.01 0.13 6.68
C MET A 235 16.32 1.31 7.60
N HIS A 236 16.83 0.99 8.79
CA HIS A 236 17.26 1.93 9.83
C HIS A 236 18.74 1.66 10.16
N PHE A 237 19.50 2.71 10.50
CA PHE A 237 20.92 2.64 10.85
C PHE A 237 21.16 2.70 12.36
#